data_AF-A0A178MAX0-F1
#
_entry.id   AF-A0A178MAX0-F1
#
_cell.length_a   1.000
_cell.length_b   1.000
_cell.length_c   1.000
_cell.angle_alpha   90.00
_cell.angle_beta   90.00
_cell.angle_gamma   90.00
#
_symmetry.space_group_name_H-M   'P 1'
#
loop_
_entity.id
_entity.type
_entity.pdbx_description
1 polymer ?
#
loop_
_entity_poly.entity_id
_entity_poly.type
_entity_poly.pdbx_seq_one_letter_code
_entity_poly.pdbx_strand_id
1 'polypeptide(L)' 'MENWARLMTADRELSQAFDLLDRAREITLRTPAAIVTREGLVAAARDAVTRVNGLLKHD' A
#
# COMPACT_ATOMS: atom_id res chain seq x y z
N MET A 1 -7.16 11.07 -22.35
CA MET A 1 -7.61 9.80 -21.74
C MET A 1 -6.54 9.16 -20.87
N GLU A 2 -5.26 9.23 -21.24
CA GLU A 2 -4.15 8.63 -20.49
C GLU A 2 -4.03 9.12 -19.04
N ASN A 3 -4.23 10.43 -18.78
CA ASN A 3 -4.16 10.98 -17.42
C ASN A 3 -5.27 10.40 -16.51
N TRP A 4 -6.49 10.21 -17.03
CA TRP A 4 -7.58 9.56 -16.30
C TRP A 4 -7.28 8.10 -15.97
N ALA A 5 -6.70 7.35 -16.91
CA ALA A 5 -6.30 5.96 -16.66
C ALA A 5 -5.18 5.86 -15.60
N ARG A 6 -4.22 6.79 -15.63
CA ARG A 6 -3.17 6.92 -14.60
C ARG A 6 -3.76 7.20 -13.22
N LEU A 7 -4.69 8.16 -13.13
CA LEU A 7 -5.36 8.50 -11.88
C LEU A 7 -6.15 7.31 -11.30
N MET A 8 -6.91 6.59 -12.12
CA MET A 8 -7.65 5.39 -11.69
C MET A 8 -6.71 4.27 -11.21
N THR A 9 -5.52 4.16 -11.81
CA THR A 9 -4.51 3.18 -11.38
C THR A 9 -3.91 3.59 -10.04
N ALA A 10 -3.59 4.88 -9.88
CA ALA A 10 -3.10 5.43 -8.62
C ALA A 10 -4.11 5.25 -7.48
N ASP A 11 -5.40 5.48 -7.74
CA ASP A 11 -6.48 5.26 -6.76
C ASP A 11 -6.57 3.81 -6.29
N ARG A 12 -6.47 2.84 -7.22
CA ARG A 12 -6.45 1.42 -6.89
C ARG A 12 -5.25 1.04 -6.02
N GLU A 13 -4.07 1.49 -6.39
CA GLU A 13 -2.83 1.23 -5.63
C GLU A 13 -2.91 1.85 -4.22
N LEU A 14 -3.49 3.04 -4.10
CA LEU A 14 -3.67 3.71 -2.81
C LEU A 14 -4.68 2.97 -1.93
N SER A 15 -5.80 2.52 -2.51
CA SER A 15 -6.80 1.70 -1.80
C SER A 15 -6.18 0.39 -1.29
N GLN A 16 -5.38 -0.29 -2.11
CA GLN A 16 -4.64 -1.48 -1.69
C GLN A 16 -3.67 -1.18 -0.53
N ALA A 17 -2.99 -0.03 -0.55
CA ALA A 17 -2.12 0.37 0.54
C ALA A 17 -2.88 0.50 1.87
N PHE A 18 -4.07 1.12 1.86
CA PHE A 18 -4.91 1.23 3.05
C PHE A 18 -5.38 -0.13 3.57
N ASP A 19 -5.85 -1.03 2.68
CA ASP A 19 -6.26 -2.39 3.07
C ASP A 19 -5.13 -3.16 3.76
N LEU A 20 -3.89 -3.03 3.25
CA LEU A 20 -2.71 -3.66 3.84
C LEU A 20 -2.39 -3.09 5.23
N LEU A 21 -2.54 -1.77 5.42
CA LEU A 21 -2.33 -1.12 6.70
C LEU A 21 -3.40 -1.52 7.72
N ASP A 22 -4.65 -1.67 7.31
CA ASP A 22 -5.73 -2.13 8.19
C ASP A 22 -5.48 -3.58 8.63
N ARG A 23 -5.11 -4.48 7.72
CA ARG A 23 -4.69 -5.85 8.07
C ARG A 23 -3.49 -5.86 9.01
N ALA A 24 -2.50 -4.99 8.79
CA ALA A 24 -1.35 -4.87 9.67
C ALA A 24 -1.75 -4.40 11.08
N ARG A 25 -2.77 -3.55 11.18
CA ARG A 25 -3.32 -3.03 12.44
C ARG A 25 -4.13 -4.09 13.20
N GLU A 26 -4.80 -4.99 12.50
CA GLU A 26 -5.53 -6.12 13.11
C GLU A 26 -4.60 -7.14 13.80
N ILE A 27 -3.33 -7.19 13.42
CA ILE A 27 -2.33 -8.03 14.09
C ILE A 27 -1.97 -7.43 15.45
N THR A 28 -2.60 -7.97 16.49
CA THR A 28 -2.41 -7.54 17.90
C THR A 28 -1.43 -8.42 18.67
N LEU A 29 -1.15 -9.64 18.18
CA LEU A 29 -0.21 -10.57 18.80
C LEU A 29 1.23 -10.03 18.76
N ARG A 30 1.96 -10.20 19.86
CA ARG A 30 3.37 -9.77 20.00
C ARG A 30 4.36 -10.93 19.86
N THR A 31 4.04 -11.93 19.04
CA THR A 31 4.98 -13.00 18.72
C THR A 31 5.91 -12.56 17.60
N PRO A 32 7.14 -13.11 17.49
CA PRO A 32 8.05 -12.78 16.40
C PRO A 32 7.42 -12.97 15.01
N ALA A 33 6.67 -14.06 14.80
CA ALA A 33 5.98 -14.32 13.54
C ALA A 33 4.91 -13.27 13.21
N ALA A 34 4.14 -12.82 14.22
CA ALA A 34 3.14 -11.78 14.05
C ALA A 34 3.79 -10.43 13.71
N ILE A 35 4.91 -10.09 14.35
CA ILE A 35 5.68 -8.87 14.07
C ILE A 35 6.19 -8.89 12.63
N VAL A 36 6.83 -9.97 12.19
CA VAL A 36 7.33 -10.11 10.80
C VAL A 36 6.18 -9.98 9.80
N THR A 37 5.04 -10.60 10.06
CA THR A 37 3.86 -10.49 9.20
C THR A 37 3.36 -9.05 9.10
N ARG A 38 3.25 -8.36 10.24
CA ARG A 38 2.85 -6.95 10.30
C ARG A 38 3.82 -6.05 9.54
N GLU A 39 5.12 -6.25 9.71
CA GLU A 39 6.15 -5.49 9.00
C GLU A 39 6.09 -5.73 7.49
N GLY A 40 5.86 -6.98 7.06
CA GLY A 40 5.68 -7.33 5.65
C GLY A 40 4.47 -6.62 5.01
N LEU A 41 3.34 -6.56 5.72
CA LEU A 41 2.16 -5.83 5.26
C LEU A 41 2.43 -4.32 5.14
N VAL A 42 3.12 -3.73 6.12
CA VAL A 42 3.51 -2.32 6.08
C VAL A 42 4.49 -2.03 4.94
N ALA A 43 5.43 -2.93 4.67
CA ALA A 43 6.35 -2.81 3.54
C ALA A 43 5.60 -2.83 2.20
N ALA A 44 4.67 -3.79 2.02
CA ALA A 44 3.85 -3.86 0.83
C ALA A 44 2.98 -2.60 0.62
N ALA A 45 2.44 -2.01 1.70
CA ALA A 45 1.71 -0.76 1.63
C ALA A 45 2.60 0.41 1.19
N ARG A 46 3.85 0.48 1.68
CA ARG A 46 4.84 1.49 1.25
C ARG A 46 5.20 1.34 -0.22
N ASP A 47 5.32 0.12 -0.72
CA ASP A 47 5.61 -0.13 -2.13
C ASP A 47 4.46 0.35 -3.03
N ALA A 48 3.21 0.11 -2.62
CA ALA A 48 2.03 0.62 -3.32
C ALA A 48 2.01 2.16 -3.37
N VAL A 49 2.26 2.83 -2.25
CA VAL A 49 2.39 4.30 -2.20
C VAL A 49 3.54 4.81 -3.09
N THR A 50 4.65 4.07 -3.15
CA THR A 50 5.78 4.41 -4.02
C THR A 50 5.38 4.34 -5.49
N ARG A 51 4.62 3.32 -5.90
CA ARG A 51 4.05 3.22 -7.25
C ARG A 51 3.10 4.38 -7.57
N VAL A 52 2.20 4.74 -6.63
CA VAL A 52 1.32 5.91 -6.77
C VAL A 52 2.14 7.18 -7.02
N ASN A 53 3.17 7.41 -6.22
CA ASN A 53 4.04 8.58 -6.39
C ASN A 53 4.74 8.57 -7.75
N GLY A 54 5.14 7.40 -8.26
CA GLY A 54 5.69 7.27 -9.61
C GLY A 54 4.67 7.62 -10.69
N LEU A 55 3.43 7.15 -10.56
CA LEU A 55 2.34 7.42 -11.51
C LEU A 55 1.96 8.90 -11.56
N LEU A 56 2.01 9.61 -10.43
CA LEU A 56 1.56 10.99 -10.29
C LEU A 56 2.66 12.05 -10.45
N LYS A 57 3.95 11.69 -10.30
CA LYS A 57 5.08 12.65 -10.45
C LYS A 57 5.56 12.79 -11.90
N HIS A 58 5.20 11.88 -12.79
CA HIS A 58 5.43 12.03 -14.22
C HIS A 58 4.31 12.87 -14.85
N ASP A 59 4.31 14.17 -14.55
CA ASP A 59 3.56 15.23 -15.25
C ASP A 59 4.55 16.24 -15.85
#